data_AF-A0A9P4GU62-F1
#
_entry.id   AF-A0A9P4GU62-F1
#
_cell.length_a   1.000
_cell.length_b   1.000
_cell.length_c   1.000
_cell.angle_alpha   90.00
_cell.angle_beta   90.00
_cell.angle_gamma   90.00
#
_symmetry.space_group_name_H-M   'P 1'
#
loop_
_entity.id
_entity.type
_entity.pdbx_description
1 polymer ?
#
loop_
_entity_poly.entity_id
_entity_poly.type
_entity_poly.pdbx_seq_one_letter_code
_entity_poly.pdbx_strand_id
1 'polypeptide(L)'
;MTSLFPHTPYAEDQPYAQSILYLHTMRASAMSFTFLSLFQLPISLIRARRSQTPISTSILLTDTLRTSGRGLVLGTVAGAAMVLGRMWGREEIEWKDRSWRILENKGEIKTDWVTLGGAGAGAVAGVVAARRGVLPISAGNAVLGGAGLGMANGVPYMIASFATGRKPA
;
A
#
# COMPACT_ATOMS: atom_id res chain seq x y z
N MET A 1 0.46 -9.78 6.33
CA MET A 1 -0.34 -9.48 7.54
C MET A 1 -1.47 -10.45 7.71
N THR A 2 -2.09 -10.90 6.62
CA THR A 2 -3.13 -11.94 6.68
C THR A 2 -2.62 -13.21 7.37
N SER A 3 -1.36 -13.58 7.18
CA SER A 3 -0.70 -14.70 7.88
C SER A 3 -0.54 -14.54 9.41
N LEU A 4 -0.96 -13.42 10.00
CA LEU A 4 -1.06 -13.27 11.47
C LEU A 4 -2.33 -13.92 12.02
N PHE A 5 -3.31 -14.16 11.16
CA PHE A 5 -4.52 -14.89 11.49
C PHE A 5 -4.29 -16.40 11.31
N PRO A 6 -4.96 -17.24 12.12
CA PRO A 6 -4.87 -18.69 11.95
C PRO A 6 -5.42 -19.10 10.58
N HIS A 7 -4.80 -20.11 9.98
CA HIS A 7 -5.25 -20.74 8.75
C HIS A 7 -5.76 -22.14 9.09
N THR A 8 -7.07 -22.35 8.94
CA THR A 8 -7.72 -23.63 9.25
C THR A 8 -7.51 -24.63 8.10
N PRO A 9 -7.55 -25.95 8.37
CA PRO A 9 -7.49 -26.95 7.29
C PRO A 9 -8.66 -26.85 6.31
N TYR A 10 -9.81 -26.39 6.79
CA TYR A 10 -11.04 -26.26 6.02
C TYR A 10 -11.49 -24.80 5.93
N ALA A 11 -12.08 -24.44 4.80
CA ALA A 11 -12.48 -23.06 4.51
C ALA A 11 -13.66 -22.61 5.38
N GLU A 12 -14.63 -23.49 5.62
CA GLU A 12 -15.82 -23.28 6.45
C GLU A 12 -15.51 -22.91 7.90
N ASP A 13 -14.34 -23.30 8.39
CA ASP A 13 -13.89 -23.05 9.76
C ASP A 13 -13.09 -21.76 9.89
N GLN A 14 -12.77 -21.08 8.78
CA GLN A 14 -11.86 -19.95 8.77
C GLN A 14 -12.39 -18.80 9.66
N PRO A 15 -11.70 -18.48 10.78
CA PRO A 15 -12.13 -17.38 11.63
C PRO A 15 -11.65 -16.03 11.06
N TYR A 16 -12.28 -14.95 11.53
CA TYR A 16 -11.90 -13.57 11.20
C TYR A 16 -11.94 -13.22 9.70
N ALA A 17 -12.78 -13.91 8.92
CA ALA A 17 -12.87 -13.77 7.47
C ALA A 17 -13.00 -12.31 7.01
N GLN A 18 -13.87 -11.55 7.67
CA GLN A 18 -14.08 -10.12 7.40
C GLN A 18 -12.81 -9.31 7.65
N SER A 19 -12.17 -9.45 8.82
CA SER A 19 -10.95 -8.72 9.18
C SER A 19 -9.81 -9.02 8.21
N ILE A 20 -9.63 -10.29 7.83
CA ILE A 20 -8.62 -10.70 6.84
C ILE A 20 -8.86 -10.00 5.51
N LEU A 21 -10.10 -10.03 5.01
CA LEU A 21 -10.46 -9.42 3.73
C LEU A 21 -10.29 -7.90 3.75
N TYR A 22 -10.77 -7.21 4.78
CA TYR A 22 -10.58 -5.77 4.92
C TYR A 22 -9.10 -5.41 4.95
N LEU A 23 -8.30 -6.05 5.82
CA LEU A 23 -6.88 -5.73 5.94
C LEU A 23 -6.12 -5.99 4.63
N HIS A 24 -6.38 -7.12 3.99
CA HIS A 24 -5.76 -7.47 2.72
C HIS A 24 -6.11 -6.44 1.62
N THR A 25 -7.40 -6.18 1.41
CA THR A 25 -7.84 -5.31 0.32
C THR A 25 -7.51 -3.84 0.58
N MET A 26 -7.64 -3.35 1.82
CA MET A 26 -7.21 -2.00 2.19
C MET A 26 -5.73 -1.81 1.92
N ARG A 27 -4.87 -2.76 2.34
CA ARG A 27 -3.43 -2.73 2.06
C ARG A 27 -3.15 -2.79 0.56
N ALA A 28 -3.76 -3.72 -0.18
CA ALA A 28 -3.53 -3.87 -1.62
C ALA A 28 -3.92 -2.62 -2.41
N SER A 29 -5.03 -1.98 -2.03
CA SER A 29 -5.48 -0.71 -2.61
C SER A 29 -4.58 0.45 -2.22
N ALA A 30 -4.22 0.58 -0.93
CA ALA A 30 -3.27 1.58 -0.44
C ALA A 30 -1.91 1.51 -1.17
N MET A 31 -1.37 0.31 -1.34
CA MET A 31 -0.16 0.04 -2.13
C MET A 31 -0.31 0.49 -3.59
N SER A 32 -1.44 0.18 -4.23
CA SER A 32 -1.68 0.56 -5.63
C SER A 32 -1.80 2.06 -5.81
N PHE A 33 -2.57 2.74 -4.96
CA PHE A 33 -2.77 4.18 -5.03
C PHE A 33 -1.49 4.97 -4.71
N THR A 34 -0.70 4.51 -3.75
CA THR A 34 0.60 5.12 -3.43
C THR A 34 1.57 4.96 -4.59
N PHE A 35 1.65 3.78 -5.23
CA PHE A 35 2.43 3.58 -6.44
C PHE A 35 1.98 4.49 -7.59
N LEU A 36 0.67 4.59 -7.84
CA LEU A 36 0.14 5.48 -8.87
C LEU A 36 0.45 6.96 -8.58
N SER A 37 0.47 7.36 -7.31
CA SER A 37 0.82 8.74 -6.93
C SER A 37 2.26 9.12 -7.28
N LEU A 38 3.16 8.14 -7.45
CA LEU A 38 4.56 8.38 -7.83
C LEU A 38 4.69 8.96 -9.24
N PHE A 39 3.73 8.68 -10.12
CA PHE A 39 3.72 9.27 -11.48
C PHE A 39 3.55 10.79 -11.46
N GLN A 40 3.12 11.38 -10.34
CA GLN A 40 3.09 12.84 -10.18
C GLN A 40 4.49 13.45 -10.22
N LEU A 41 5.54 12.73 -9.80
CA LEU A 41 6.92 13.21 -9.83
C LEU A 41 7.42 13.47 -11.27
N PRO A 42 7.39 12.49 -12.20
CA PRO A 42 7.82 12.75 -13.58
C PRO A 42 6.92 13.78 -14.27
N ILE A 43 5.61 13.80 -14.00
CA ILE A 43 4.70 14.84 -14.51
C ILE A 43 5.14 16.23 -14.07
N SER A 44 5.49 16.39 -12.78
CA SER A 44 5.92 17.67 -12.22
C SER A 44 7.28 18.11 -12.79
N LEU A 45 8.21 17.17 -12.97
CA LEU A 45 9.50 17.42 -13.62
C LEU A 45 9.35 17.87 -15.08
N ILE A 46 8.50 17.19 -15.86
CA ILE A 46 8.23 17.55 -17.25
C ILE A 46 7.61 18.95 -17.34
N ARG A 47 6.64 19.26 -16.48
CA ARG A 47 5.99 20.57 -16.44
C ARG A 47 6.97 21.68 -16.05
N ALA A 48 7.81 21.46 -15.05
CA ALA A 48 8.79 22.42 -14.62
C ALA A 48 9.86 22.68 -15.69
N ARG A 49 10.33 21.62 -16.38
CA ARG A 49 11.23 21.76 -17.53
C ARG A 49 10.61 22.57 -18.66
N ARG A 50 9.33 22.36 -18.97
CA ARG A 50 8.60 23.12 -20.00
C ARG A 50 8.38 24.59 -19.62
N SER A 51 8.21 24.87 -18.32
CA SER A 51 7.98 26.23 -17.81
C SER A 51 9.27 26.95 -17.37
N GLN A 52 10.44 26.32 -17.57
CA GLN A 52 11.75 26.84 -17.15
C GLN A 52 11.79 27.26 -15.66
N THR A 53 10.99 26.59 -14.82
CA THR A 53 10.93 26.90 -13.39
C THR A 53 12.03 26.14 -12.64
N PRO A 54 12.80 26.81 -11.76
CA PRO A 54 13.81 26.13 -10.96
C PRO A 54 13.13 25.21 -9.94
N ILE A 55 13.53 23.94 -9.91
CA ILE A 55 12.99 22.94 -8.98
C ILE A 55 13.98 22.72 -7.85
N SER A 56 13.56 22.99 -6.62
CA SER A 56 14.29 22.53 -5.43
C SER A 56 13.97 21.05 -5.17
N THR A 57 14.99 20.23 -4.96
CA THR A 57 14.86 18.80 -4.64
C THR A 57 14.05 18.57 -3.37
N SER A 58 14.22 19.44 -2.37
CA SER A 58 13.45 19.39 -1.11
C SER A 58 11.95 19.61 -1.31
N ILE A 59 11.58 20.52 -2.21
CA ILE A 59 10.18 20.81 -2.55
C ILE A 59 9.59 19.63 -3.31
N LEU A 60 10.32 19.10 -4.31
CA LEU A 60 9.89 17.94 -5.08
C LEU A 60 9.66 16.71 -4.18
N LEU A 61 10.56 16.45 -3.25
CA LEU A 61 10.44 15.35 -2.29
C LEU A 61 9.28 15.57 -1.31
N THR A 62 9.09 16.81 -0.84
CA THR A 62 7.97 17.18 0.04
C THR A 62 6.62 16.98 -0.66
N ASP A 63 6.51 17.41 -1.92
CA ASP A 63 5.30 17.21 -2.71
C ASP A 63 5.04 15.73 -2.97
N THR A 64 6.09 14.96 -3.26
CA THR A 64 6.01 13.51 -3.46
C THR A 64 5.54 12.79 -2.20
N LEU A 65 6.04 13.17 -1.02
CA LEU A 65 5.56 12.64 0.26
C LEU A 65 4.10 13.02 0.49
N ARG A 66 3.70 14.26 0.19
CA ARG A 66 2.32 14.71 0.36
C ARG A 66 1.35 13.97 -0.57
N THR A 67 1.70 13.79 -1.84
CA THR A 67 0.86 13.06 -2.80
C THR A 67 0.80 11.58 -2.45
N SER A 68 1.91 10.99 -2.01
CA SER A 68 1.94 9.61 -1.53
C SER A 68 1.09 9.41 -0.28
N GLY A 69 1.18 10.31 0.71
CA GLY A 69 0.35 10.26 1.90
C GLY A 69 -1.15 10.36 1.59
N ARG A 70 -1.54 11.21 0.63
CA ARG A 70 -2.93 11.29 0.15
C ARG A 70 -3.34 10.00 -0.58
N GLY A 71 -2.48 9.46 -1.44
CA GLY A 71 -2.69 8.19 -2.11
C GLY A 71 -2.88 7.05 -1.11
N LEU A 72 -2.13 7.04 -0.02
CA LEU A 72 -2.25 6.05 1.06
C LEU A 72 -3.63 6.09 1.71
N VAL A 73 -4.08 7.28 2.13
CA VAL A 73 -5.38 7.46 2.78
C VAL A 73 -6.52 7.12 1.82
N LEU A 74 -6.49 7.68 0.60
CA LEU A 74 -7.50 7.44 -0.42
C LEU A 74 -7.57 5.96 -0.81
N GLY A 75 -6.42 5.32 -1.02
CA GLY A 75 -6.35 3.90 -1.35
C GLY A 75 -6.87 3.02 -0.23
N THR A 76 -6.59 3.37 1.03
CA THR A 76 -7.11 2.64 2.20
C THR A 76 -8.63 2.70 2.26
N VAL A 77 -9.21 3.90 2.13
CA VAL A 77 -10.67 4.11 2.13
C VAL A 77 -11.32 3.41 0.94
N ALA A 78 -10.73 3.54 -0.26
CA ALA A 78 -11.20 2.87 -1.46
C ALA A 78 -11.19 1.35 -1.29
N GLY A 79 -10.15 0.78 -0.68
CA GLY A 79 -10.06 -0.66 -0.41
C GLY A 79 -11.16 -1.16 0.52
N ALA A 80 -11.49 -0.40 1.57
CA ALA A 80 -12.62 -0.73 2.44
C ALA A 80 -13.96 -0.69 1.69
N ALA A 81 -14.17 0.32 0.85
CA ALA A 81 -15.35 0.42 -0.01
C ALA A 81 -15.44 -0.73 -1.04
N MET A 82 -14.30 -1.17 -1.58
CA MET A 82 -14.24 -2.33 -2.50
C MET A 82 -14.67 -3.62 -1.80
N VAL A 83 -14.25 -3.86 -0.55
CA VAL A 83 -14.70 -5.04 0.22
C VAL A 83 -16.20 -4.95 0.47
N LEU A 84 -16.69 -3.80 0.96
CA LEU A 84 -18.11 -3.55 1.18
C LEU A 84 -18.93 -3.83 -0.07
N GLY A 85 -18.56 -3.26 -1.21
CA GLY A 85 -19.27 -3.46 -2.47
C GLY A 85 -19.18 -4.89 -3.00
N ARG A 86 -18.00 -5.51 -2.94
CA ARG A 86 -17.79 -6.87 -3.48
C ARG A 86 -18.50 -7.95 -2.67
N MET A 87 -18.60 -7.73 -1.36
CA MET A 87 -19.12 -8.70 -0.41
C MET A 87 -20.54 -8.37 0.08
N TRP A 88 -21.15 -7.29 -0.43
CA TRP A 88 -22.54 -6.95 -0.12
C TRP A 88 -23.48 -8.10 -0.51
N GLY A 89 -24.32 -8.54 0.44
CA GLY A 89 -25.29 -9.61 0.23
C GLY A 89 -24.69 -11.00 0.05
N ARG A 90 -23.40 -11.20 0.35
CA ARG A 90 -22.73 -12.51 0.33
C ARG A 90 -22.93 -13.24 1.65
N GLU A 91 -23.04 -14.57 1.57
CA GLU A 91 -23.17 -15.42 2.74
C GLU A 91 -21.84 -15.56 3.49
N GLU A 92 -21.89 -15.80 4.80
CA GLU A 92 -20.69 -15.94 5.65
C GLU A 92 -19.70 -16.98 5.12
N ILE A 93 -20.19 -18.08 4.54
CA ILE A 93 -19.33 -19.12 3.94
C ILE A 93 -18.50 -18.59 2.77
N GLU A 94 -19.03 -17.64 1.99
CA GLU A 94 -18.30 -17.01 0.87
C GLU A 94 -17.22 -16.05 1.37
N TRP A 95 -17.46 -15.37 2.49
CA TRP A 95 -16.42 -14.57 3.16
C TRP A 95 -15.28 -15.47 3.62
N LYS A 96 -15.63 -16.59 4.25
CA LYS A 96 -14.69 -17.57 4.76
C LYS A 96 -13.86 -18.20 3.64
N ASP A 97 -14.48 -18.74 2.59
CA ASP A 97 -13.78 -19.30 1.40
C ASP A 97 -12.77 -18.31 0.81
N ARG A 98 -13.20 -17.06 0.59
CA ARG A 98 -12.32 -16.05 -0.01
C ARG A 98 -11.16 -15.68 0.90
N SER A 99 -11.42 -15.51 2.20
CA SER A 99 -10.36 -15.21 3.17
C SER A 99 -9.37 -16.37 3.31
N TRP A 100 -9.85 -17.61 3.27
CA TRP A 100 -9.04 -18.82 3.31
C TRP A 100 -8.12 -18.91 2.08
N ARG A 101 -8.65 -18.68 0.88
CA ARG A 101 -7.85 -18.65 -0.36
C ARG A 101 -6.75 -17.59 -0.37
N ILE A 102 -6.99 -16.45 0.27
CA ILE A 102 -5.97 -15.39 0.43
C ILE A 102 -4.85 -15.86 1.36
N LEU A 103 -5.18 -16.60 2.42
CA LEU A 103 -4.19 -17.18 3.34
C LEU A 103 -3.40 -18.32 2.70
N GLU A 104 -4.01 -19.11 1.83
CA GLU A 104 -3.30 -20.16 1.09
C GLU A 104 -2.33 -19.57 0.06
N ASN A 105 -2.58 -18.34 -0.42
CA ASN A 105 -1.72 -17.69 -1.39
C ASN A 105 -0.41 -17.15 -0.78
N LYS A 106 0.63 -18.00 -0.80
CA LYS A 106 2.00 -17.66 -0.35
C LYS A 106 2.58 -16.42 -1.02
N GLY A 107 2.19 -16.16 -2.26
CA GLY A 107 2.63 -14.99 -2.99
C GLY A 107 2.06 -13.71 -2.38
N GLU A 108 0.75 -13.68 -2.13
CA GLU A 108 0.11 -12.54 -1.49
C GLU A 108 0.66 -12.29 -0.09
N ILE A 109 0.91 -13.36 0.69
CA ILE A 109 1.54 -13.25 2.00
C ILE A 109 2.92 -12.58 1.93
N LYS A 110 3.75 -12.96 0.95
CA LYS A 110 5.08 -12.32 0.78
C LYS A 110 4.94 -10.85 0.41
N THR A 111 4.07 -10.52 -0.55
CA THR A 111 3.79 -9.13 -0.95
C THR A 111 3.30 -8.30 0.23
N ASP A 112 2.39 -8.85 1.03
CA ASP A 112 1.87 -8.26 2.26
C ASP A 112 3.01 -7.81 3.20
N TRP A 113 4.00 -8.68 3.43
CA TRP A 113 5.13 -8.41 4.32
C TRP A 113 6.10 -7.38 3.74
N VAL A 114 6.41 -7.47 2.45
CA VAL A 114 7.24 -6.46 1.77
C VAL A 114 6.59 -5.09 1.85
N THR A 115 5.28 -5.01 1.60
CA THR A 115 4.53 -3.76 1.63
C THR A 115 4.50 -3.16 3.03
N LEU A 116 4.22 -3.96 4.06
CA LEU A 116 4.19 -3.47 5.44
C LEU A 116 5.58 -3.08 5.95
N GLY A 117 6.59 -3.90 5.68
CA GLY A 117 7.98 -3.61 6.05
C GLY A 117 8.46 -2.31 5.40
N GLY A 118 8.16 -2.14 4.11
CA GLY A 118 8.39 -0.89 3.38
C GLY A 118 7.67 0.29 4.04
N ALA A 119 6.39 0.14 4.37
CA ALA A 119 5.62 1.18 5.06
C ALA A 119 6.26 1.61 6.38
N GLY A 120 6.65 0.65 7.23
CA GLY A 120 7.27 0.91 8.52
C GLY A 120 8.60 1.64 8.36
N ALA A 121 9.48 1.14 7.49
CA ALA A 121 10.76 1.77 7.21
C ALA A 121 10.59 3.21 6.65
N GLY A 122 9.67 3.38 5.71
CA GLY A 122 9.37 4.67 5.12
C GLY A 122 8.79 5.67 6.12
N ALA A 123 7.87 5.24 6.99
CA ALA A 123 7.31 6.08 8.06
C ALA A 123 8.39 6.60 9.02
N VAL A 124 9.29 5.70 9.46
CA VAL A 124 10.41 6.06 10.35
C VAL A 124 11.36 7.03 9.64
N ALA A 125 11.75 6.75 8.41
CA ALA A 125 12.61 7.63 7.62
C ALA A 125 11.99 9.02 7.43
N GLY A 126 10.69 9.09 7.13
CA GLY A 126 9.94 10.34 6.98
C GLY A 126 9.95 11.18 8.25
N VAL A 127 9.64 10.59 9.41
CA VAL A 127 9.66 11.29 10.70
C VAL A 127 11.05 11.80 11.05
N VAL A 128 12.08 10.98 10.85
CA VAL A 128 13.46 11.37 11.15
C VAL A 128 13.88 12.55 10.27
N ALA A 129 13.55 12.52 8.97
CA ALA A 129 13.88 13.60 8.05
C ALA A 129 13.13 14.90 8.39
N ALA A 130 11.85 14.82 8.77
CA ALA A 130 11.08 15.99 9.20
C ALA A 130 11.62 16.58 10.52
N ARG A 131 11.93 15.74 11.52
CA ARG A 131 12.46 16.19 12.81
C ARG A 131 13.85 16.83 12.71
N ARG A 132 14.65 16.41 11.72
CA ARG A 132 15.97 16.99 11.43
C ARG A 132 15.91 18.27 10.59
N GLY A 133 14.71 18.73 10.20
CA GLY A 133 14.55 19.94 9.38
C GLY A 133 15.01 19.78 7.92
N VAL A 134 15.27 18.55 7.46
CA VAL A 134 15.67 18.26 6.07
C VAL A 134 14.49 18.45 5.12
N LEU A 135 13.27 18.23 5.61
CA LEU A 135 12.04 18.36 4.86
C LEU A 135 11.11 19.39 5.51
N PRO A 136 10.65 20.41 4.78
CA PRO A 136 9.69 21.40 5.28
C PRO A 136 8.26 20.82 5.32
N ILE A 137 8.07 19.76 6.11
CA ILE A 137 6.81 19.03 6.24
C ILE A 137 6.53 18.68 7.70
N SER A 138 5.25 18.69 8.10
CA SER A 138 4.87 18.26 9.44
C SER A 138 5.18 16.78 9.67
N ALA A 139 5.49 16.41 10.91
CA ALA A 139 5.84 15.03 11.26
C ALA A 139 4.75 14.03 10.84
N GLY A 140 3.46 14.35 11.02
CA GLY A 140 2.35 13.48 10.61
C GLY A 140 2.28 13.25 9.10
N ASN A 141 2.45 14.32 8.31
CA ASN A 141 2.50 14.18 6.85
C ASN A 141 3.76 13.45 6.38
N ALA A 142 4.87 13.59 7.12
CA ALA A 142 6.10 12.83 6.87
C ALA A 142 5.92 11.33 7.15
N VAL A 143 5.22 10.97 8.23
CA VAL A 143 4.83 9.56 8.53
C VAL A 143 4.01 9.01 7.38
N LEU A 144 2.91 9.68 7.04
CA LEU A 144 1.95 9.17 6.04
C LEU A 144 2.59 9.10 4.64
N GLY A 145 3.32 10.13 4.26
CA GLY A 145 4.04 10.17 2.99
C GLY A 145 5.14 9.12 2.93
N GLY A 146 5.94 8.99 4.00
CA GLY A 146 6.98 8.00 4.10
C GLY A 146 6.42 6.58 4.04
N ALA A 147 5.35 6.30 4.79
CA ALA A 147 4.66 5.02 4.77
C ALA A 147 4.11 4.71 3.37
N GLY A 148 3.49 5.68 2.70
CA GLY A 148 2.98 5.53 1.34
C GLY A 148 4.10 5.20 0.34
N LEU A 149 5.20 5.95 0.36
CA LEU A 149 6.36 5.68 -0.50
C LEU A 149 6.95 4.29 -0.23
N GLY A 150 7.03 3.92 1.05
CA GLY A 150 7.47 2.61 1.49
C GLY A 150 6.58 1.47 0.96
N MET A 151 5.26 1.62 1.06
CA MET A 151 4.28 0.64 0.55
C MET A 151 4.36 0.48 -0.96
N ALA A 152 4.63 1.56 -1.71
CA ALA A 152 4.68 1.52 -3.16
C ALA A 152 5.70 0.50 -3.70
N ASN A 153 6.71 0.11 -2.91
CA ASN A 153 7.66 -0.96 -3.25
C ASN A 153 7.01 -2.35 -3.41
N GLY A 154 5.80 -2.57 -2.88
CA GLY A 154 5.07 -3.81 -3.07
C GLY A 154 4.72 -4.09 -4.54
N VAL A 155 4.43 -3.05 -5.35
CA VAL A 155 4.13 -3.21 -6.78
C VAL A 155 5.34 -3.70 -7.59
N PRO A 156 6.52 -3.04 -7.57
CA PRO A 156 7.69 -3.56 -8.26
C PRO A 156 8.13 -4.92 -7.72
N TYR A 157 7.94 -5.20 -6.43
CA TYR A 157 8.15 -6.55 -5.88
C TYR A 157 7.24 -7.59 -6.54
N MET A 158 5.93 -7.30 -6.69
CA MET A 158 5.02 -8.20 -7.40
C MET A 158 5.47 -8.43 -8.84
N ILE A 159 5.78 -7.37 -9.58
CA ILE A 159 6.25 -7.44 -10.97
C ILE A 159 7.51 -8.30 -11.07
N ALA A 160 8.52 -8.02 -10.24
CA ALA A 160 9.77 -8.76 -10.21
C ALA A 160 9.53 -10.24 -9.85
N SER A 161 8.72 -10.51 -8.81
CA SER A 161 8.43 -11.86 -8.38
C SER A 161 7.73 -12.68 -9.48
N PHE A 162 6.81 -12.06 -10.23
CA PHE A 162 6.15 -12.68 -11.38
C PHE A 162 7.13 -12.97 -12.51
N ALA A 163 7.99 -12.00 -12.85
CA ALA A 163 9.03 -12.17 -13.86
C ALA A 163 10.04 -13.29 -13.49
N THR A 164 10.29 -13.51 -12.20
CA THR A 164 11.15 -14.60 -11.70
C THR A 164 10.44 -15.96 -11.57
N GLY A 165 9.20 -16.10 -12.06
CA GLY A 165 8.48 -17.38 -12.12
C GLY A 165 7.49 -17.64 -10.99
N ARG A 166 7.05 -16.61 -10.25
CA ARG A 166 5.92 -16.74 -9.31
C ARG A 166 4.65 -17.10 -10.11
N LYS A 167 4.01 -18.20 -9.74
CA LYS A 167 2.71 -18.59 -10.32
C LYS A 167 1.61 -17.59 -9.87
N PRO A 168 0.72 -17.16 -10.77
CA PRO A 168 -0.44 -16.37 -10.38
C PRO A 168 -1.35 -17.17 -9.43
N ALA A 169 -2.14 -16.43 -8.66
CA ALA A 169 -3.20 -16.96 -7.79
C ALA A 169 -4.24 -17.74 -8.60
#